data_AF-A0AB39TQZ6-F1
#
_entry.id   AF-A0AB39TQZ6-F1
#
_cell.length_a   1.000
_cell.length_b   1.000
_cell.length_c   1.000
_cell.angle_alpha   90.00
_cell.angle_beta   90.00
_cell.angle_gamma   90.00
#
_symmetry.space_group_name_H-M   'P 1'
#
loop_
_entity.id
_entity.type
_entity.pdbx_description
1 polymer ?
#
loop_
_entity_poly.entity_id
_entity_poly.type
_entity_poly.pdbx_seq_one_letter_code
_entity_poly.pdbx_strand_id
1 'polypeptide(L)'
;MGTGTVRVAVADCLPGIALPENLTLPRFGEIAVDRVEPDAFEQYLGDLAPDAELAVLFAGSRGPSAPDLVRRLRAHAEFGKTRVYVVGTGPAGPVPPWAEALDVEDVVAESAFEGFGLTDRIDIGMRANRSLVQDQLYTDFYLDMTYNKIFDWFETTRWDWKEIDFRNIDAELLGEDEVDYLTEAAIIEFGTLPGAHNFLREWEGETSFSSWALMWGAEEARHSLVQARYLENIGVRIRSKHALYKREPYPMGSSRAGTLMMNIISEARASELYHRLAAETREPVIKQIWKLLGRDESRHARAFYVFGQELCDERVENRVEALKMAYVWLADRSEGLKHPAGHFYPHSTSAKGVRRIETIQAGATDAADRKVLAMVRRLADDDSIESHRDIKRKLRSLV
;
A
#
# COMPACT_ATOMS: atom_id res chain seq x y z
N MET A 1 7.97 -18.96 27.90
CA MET A 1 7.31 -17.87 27.19
C MET A 1 6.65 -17.01 28.24
N GLY A 2 7.27 -15.90 28.65
CA GLY A 2 6.63 -14.94 29.54
C GLY A 2 5.59 -14.19 28.73
N THR A 3 4.34 -14.17 29.19
CA THR A 3 3.27 -13.38 28.59
C THR A 3 3.51 -11.92 28.95
N GLY A 4 4.40 -11.27 28.20
CA GLY A 4 4.57 -9.82 28.26
C GLY A 4 3.24 -9.13 28.02
N THR A 5 2.90 -8.15 28.85
CA THR A 5 1.67 -7.35 28.68
C THR A 5 1.79 -6.51 27.42
N VAL A 6 0.93 -6.78 26.44
CA VAL A 6 0.88 -6.01 25.19
C VAL A 6 0.20 -4.67 25.44
N ARG A 7 0.80 -3.61 24.92
CA ARG A 7 0.42 -2.23 25.19
C ARG A 7 0.17 -1.45 23.91
N VAL A 8 -0.81 -0.58 23.98
CA VAL A 8 -1.11 0.43 22.97
C VAL A 8 -0.95 1.79 23.63
N ALA A 9 -0.08 2.64 23.12
CA ALA A 9 0.10 3.98 23.63
C ALA A 9 -0.66 5.01 22.78
N VAL A 10 -1.33 5.94 23.44
CA VAL A 10 -1.96 7.12 22.83
C VAL A 10 -1.30 8.35 23.44
N ALA A 11 -0.45 9.01 22.67
CA ALA A 11 0.35 10.15 23.10
C ALA A 11 -0.08 11.43 22.38
N ASP A 12 -0.44 12.46 23.15
CA ASP A 12 -0.82 13.79 22.67
C ASP A 12 -1.93 13.83 21.60
N CYS A 13 -2.81 12.82 21.57
CA CYS A 13 -3.92 12.74 20.63
C CYS A 13 -5.26 12.43 21.30
N LEU A 14 -6.33 12.65 20.52
CA LEU A 14 -7.71 12.33 20.89
C LEU A 14 -8.16 13.01 22.20
N PRO A 15 -7.97 14.35 22.34
CA PRO A 15 -8.43 15.05 23.54
C PRO A 15 -9.96 14.98 23.62
N GLY A 16 -10.48 14.41 24.71
CA GLY A 16 -11.91 14.23 24.94
C GLY A 16 -12.48 12.87 24.52
N ILE A 17 -11.70 11.99 23.86
CA ILE A 17 -12.09 10.58 23.72
C ILE A 17 -11.77 9.86 25.03
N ALA A 18 -12.78 9.18 25.59
CA ALA A 18 -12.61 8.30 26.74
C ALA A 18 -11.98 6.99 26.26
N LEU A 19 -10.72 6.76 26.65
CA LEU A 19 -10.02 5.52 26.38
C LEU A 19 -10.23 4.56 27.55
N PRO A 20 -10.66 3.32 27.32
CA PRO A 20 -10.70 2.32 28.38
C PRO A 20 -9.25 1.95 28.76
N GLU A 21 -8.99 1.67 30.04
CA GLU A 21 -7.65 1.22 30.49
C GLU A 21 -7.25 -0.13 29.88
N ASN A 22 -8.25 -0.98 29.62
CA ASN A 22 -8.09 -2.27 28.94
C ASN A 22 -9.14 -2.42 27.85
N LEU A 23 -8.72 -2.96 26.71
CA LEU A 23 -9.57 -3.24 25.56
C LEU A 23 -9.50 -4.73 25.23
N THR A 24 -10.65 -5.41 25.16
CA THR A 24 -10.69 -6.80 24.68
C THR A 24 -10.82 -6.82 23.16
N LEU A 25 -9.79 -7.32 22.48
CA LEU A 25 -9.81 -7.57 21.05
C LEU A 25 -10.10 -9.05 20.79
N PRO A 26 -11.03 -9.40 19.88
CA PRO A 26 -11.39 -10.80 19.60
C PRO A 26 -10.20 -11.72 19.29
N ARG A 27 -9.13 -11.17 18.68
CA ARG A 27 -7.93 -11.92 18.26
C ARG A 27 -6.77 -11.85 19.23
N PHE A 28 -6.72 -10.83 20.08
CA PHE A 28 -5.53 -10.53 20.89
C PHE A 28 -5.79 -10.59 22.40
N GLY A 29 -7.03 -10.84 22.81
CA GLY A 29 -7.40 -10.86 24.22
C GLY A 29 -7.42 -9.44 24.80
N GLU A 30 -7.11 -9.34 26.08
CA GLU A 30 -7.09 -8.07 26.81
C GLU A 30 -5.79 -7.30 26.54
N ILE A 31 -5.92 -6.07 26.07
CA ILE A 31 -4.82 -5.17 25.71
C ILE A 31 -4.86 -3.94 26.60
N ALA A 32 -3.71 -3.59 27.20
CA ALA A 32 -3.59 -2.36 27.97
C ALA A 32 -3.51 -1.16 27.02
N VAL A 33 -4.31 -0.13 27.27
CA VAL A 33 -4.28 1.13 26.51
C VAL A 33 -3.77 2.23 27.43
N ASP A 34 -2.56 2.69 27.16
CA ASP A 34 -1.89 3.72 27.94
C ASP A 34 -2.11 5.09 27.32
N ARG A 35 -2.59 6.04 28.12
CA ARG A 35 -2.60 7.46 27.75
C ARG A 35 -1.34 8.11 28.29
N VAL A 36 -0.54 8.70 27.40
CA VAL A 36 0.77 9.24 27.76
C VAL A 36 0.85 10.71 27.40
N GLU A 37 1.19 11.55 28.38
CA GLU A 37 1.48 12.96 28.12
C GLU A 37 2.80 13.08 27.35
N PRO A 38 2.90 13.97 26.34
CA PRO A 38 4.09 14.04 25.48
C PRO A 38 5.40 14.31 26.24
N ASP A 39 5.35 15.09 27.33
CA ASP A 39 6.52 15.36 28.17
C ASP A 39 6.95 14.15 29.01
N ALA A 40 6.02 13.24 29.32
CA ALA A 40 6.28 12.02 30.07
C ALA A 40 6.63 10.83 29.16
N PHE A 41 6.57 10.98 27.84
CA PHE A 41 6.72 9.86 26.91
C PHE A 41 8.08 9.16 26.99
N GLU A 42 9.17 9.90 27.19
CA GLU A 42 10.51 9.30 27.35
C GLU A 42 10.59 8.46 28.63
N GLN A 43 10.02 8.97 29.73
CA GLN A 43 9.93 8.24 30.98
C GLN A 43 9.04 6.99 30.83
N TYR A 44 7.90 7.11 30.15
CA TYR A 44 7.01 5.99 29.86
C TYR A 44 7.74 4.85 29.14
N LEU A 45 8.52 5.15 28.10
CA LEU A 45 9.31 4.14 27.38
C LEU A 45 10.32 3.43 28.32
N GLY A 46 10.95 4.17 29.23
CA GLY A 46 11.87 3.62 30.22
C GLY A 46 11.22 2.85 31.37
N ASP A 47 9.96 3.15 31.69
CA ASP A 47 9.18 2.52 32.76
C ASP A 47 8.45 1.24 32.28
N LEU A 48 8.41 0.98 30.96
CA LEU A 48 7.87 -0.27 30.41
C LEU A 48 8.67 -1.47 30.94
N ALA A 49 7.95 -2.50 31.40
CA ALA A 49 8.59 -3.72 31.88
C ALA A 49 9.46 -4.33 30.76
N PRO A 50 10.59 -4.99 31.07
CA PRO A 50 11.47 -5.57 30.05
C PRO A 50 10.82 -6.59 29.11
N ASP A 51 9.70 -7.18 29.54
CA ASP A 51 8.87 -8.11 28.77
C ASP A 51 7.64 -7.45 28.15
N ALA A 52 7.35 -6.18 28.42
CA ALA A 52 6.22 -5.46 27.84
C ALA A 52 6.44 -5.21 26.35
N GLU A 53 5.39 -5.45 25.56
CA GLU A 53 5.39 -5.22 24.12
C GLU A 53 4.59 -3.95 23.83
N LEU A 54 5.25 -2.85 23.48
CA LEU A 54 4.56 -1.70 22.92
C LEU A 54 4.24 -1.98 21.44
N ALA A 55 3.02 -2.41 21.16
CA ALA A 55 2.62 -2.88 19.83
C ALA A 55 2.28 -1.73 18.87
N VAL A 56 1.53 -0.75 19.39
CA VAL A 56 0.99 0.36 18.59
C VAL A 56 1.17 1.68 19.35
N LEU A 57 1.58 2.72 18.64
CA LEU A 57 1.58 4.10 19.10
C LEU A 57 0.66 4.94 18.22
N PHE A 58 -0.27 5.65 18.83
CA PHE A 58 -0.97 6.78 18.22
C PHE A 58 -0.33 8.08 18.73
N ALA A 59 0.25 8.87 17.83
CA ALA A 59 0.96 10.11 18.17
C ALA A 59 0.23 11.33 17.58
N GLY A 60 -0.12 12.32 18.40
CA GLY A 60 -0.93 13.45 17.95
C GLY A 60 -0.19 14.58 17.26
N SER A 61 -0.90 15.29 16.38
CA SER A 61 -0.35 16.36 15.54
C SER A 61 -0.53 17.78 16.13
N ARG A 62 -0.98 17.94 17.38
CA ARG A 62 -1.21 19.27 17.96
C ARG A 62 0.12 19.85 18.47
N GLY A 63 0.85 20.51 17.57
CA GLY A 63 2.15 21.14 17.86
C GLY A 63 3.33 20.34 17.30
N PRO A 64 4.59 20.60 17.74
CA PRO A 64 5.77 19.88 17.27
C PRO A 64 5.86 18.42 17.78
N SER A 65 4.84 17.92 18.47
CA SER A 65 4.87 16.71 19.30
C SER A 65 4.96 15.40 18.52
N ALA A 66 4.14 15.16 17.49
CA ALA A 66 4.18 13.87 16.77
C ALA A 66 5.58 13.51 16.23
N PRO A 67 6.26 14.33 15.41
CA PRO A 67 7.60 13.99 14.93
C PRO A 67 8.59 13.71 16.04
N ASP A 68 8.52 14.46 17.15
CA ASP A 68 9.42 14.28 18.28
C ASP A 68 9.13 13.01 19.08
N LEU A 69 7.85 12.68 19.28
CA LEU A 69 7.42 11.43 19.91
C LEU A 69 7.89 10.22 19.11
N VAL A 70 7.72 10.25 17.78
CA VAL A 70 8.20 9.15 16.92
C VAL A 70 9.72 9.08 16.92
N ARG A 71 10.45 10.20 16.89
CA ARG A 71 11.92 10.19 17.00
C ARG A 71 12.39 9.58 18.31
N ARG A 72 11.75 9.93 19.44
CA ARG A 72 12.06 9.34 20.75
C ARG A 72 11.85 7.84 20.74
N LEU A 73 10.69 7.37 20.27
CA LEU A 73 10.41 5.95 20.12
C LEU A 73 11.46 5.24 19.24
N ARG A 74 11.84 5.83 18.11
CA ARG A 74 12.79 5.24 17.16
C ARG A 74 14.25 5.32 17.62
N ALA A 75 14.55 6.09 18.67
CA ALA A 75 15.88 6.08 19.31
C ALA A 75 16.12 4.81 20.14
N HIS A 76 15.05 4.10 20.51
CA HIS A 76 15.08 2.85 21.26
C HIS A 76 14.88 1.66 20.30
N ALA A 77 15.92 0.84 20.14
CA ALA A 77 15.93 -0.24 19.15
C ALA A 77 14.88 -1.33 19.44
N GLU A 78 14.59 -1.58 20.72
CA GLU A 78 13.57 -2.50 21.21
C GLU A 78 12.16 -2.16 20.73
N PHE A 79 11.87 -0.87 20.47
CA PHE A 79 10.59 -0.39 19.97
C PHE A 79 10.57 -0.22 18.45
N GLY A 80 11.62 -0.64 17.74
CA GLY A 80 11.72 -0.51 16.28
C GLY A 80 10.61 -1.20 15.49
N LYS A 81 9.86 -2.13 16.12
CA LYS A 81 8.73 -2.85 15.51
C LYS A 81 7.35 -2.28 15.87
N THR A 82 7.31 -1.25 16.72
CA THR A 82 6.07 -0.57 17.11
C THR A 82 5.44 0.08 15.88
N ARG A 83 4.17 -0.21 15.61
CA ARG A 83 3.43 0.42 14.50
C ARG A 83 2.96 1.81 14.93
N VAL A 84 3.24 2.83 14.13
CA VAL A 84 3.02 4.23 14.51
C VAL A 84 1.99 4.87 13.60
N TYR A 85 0.91 5.39 14.19
CA TYR A 85 -0.12 6.15 13.50
C TYR A 85 -0.10 7.59 13.99
N VAL A 86 -0.07 8.56 13.08
CA VAL A 86 -0.11 9.97 13.46
C VAL A 86 -1.56 10.44 13.43
N VAL A 87 -2.08 10.94 14.54
CA VAL A 87 -3.46 11.43 14.67
C VAL A 87 -3.48 12.95 14.48
N GLY A 88 -4.23 13.43 13.50
CA GLY A 88 -4.31 14.87 13.24
C GLY A 88 -5.51 15.28 12.41
N THR A 89 -5.46 16.46 11.81
CA THR A 89 -6.30 16.72 10.65
C THR A 89 -5.87 15.69 9.61
N GLY A 90 -6.70 14.66 9.37
CA GLY A 90 -6.39 13.55 8.45
C GLY A 90 -6.00 14.06 7.05
N PRO A 91 -5.74 13.18 6.06
CA PRO A 91 -5.08 13.59 4.82
C PRO A 91 -5.96 14.51 3.98
N ALA A 92 -5.91 15.81 4.28
CA ALA A 92 -6.35 16.92 3.46
C ALA A 92 -5.16 17.48 2.65
N GLY A 93 -4.00 16.80 2.69
CA GLY A 93 -2.76 17.22 2.05
C GLY A 93 -1.72 16.08 1.94
N PRO A 94 -0.56 16.34 1.33
CA PRO A 94 0.50 15.36 1.15
C PRO A 94 1.06 14.87 2.50
N VAL A 95 1.43 13.58 2.56
CA VAL A 95 2.08 12.97 3.73
C VAL A 95 3.33 13.78 4.08
N PRO A 96 3.50 14.25 5.32
CA PRO A 96 4.68 15.00 5.70
C PRO A 96 5.96 14.17 5.48
N PRO A 97 7.04 14.72 4.89
CA PRO A 97 8.26 13.96 4.59
C PRO A 97 8.90 13.26 5.81
N TRP A 98 8.72 13.82 7.01
CA TRP A 98 9.22 13.22 8.24
C TRP A 98 8.47 11.95 8.63
N ALA A 99 7.19 11.79 8.26
CA ALA A 99 6.39 10.63 8.62
C ALA A 99 6.95 9.38 7.93
N GLU A 100 7.33 9.49 6.66
CA GLU A 100 7.99 8.43 5.92
C GLU A 100 9.39 8.12 6.46
N ALA A 101 10.18 9.16 6.79
CA ALA A 101 11.53 9.00 7.34
C ALA A 101 11.54 8.31 8.72
N LEU A 102 10.44 8.38 9.47
CA LEU A 102 10.32 7.83 10.82
C LEU A 102 9.49 6.54 10.89
N ASP A 103 9.15 5.94 9.73
CA ASP A 103 8.36 4.71 9.62
C ASP A 103 6.98 4.85 10.31
N VAL A 104 6.23 5.86 9.88
CA VAL A 104 4.81 6.07 10.26
C VAL A 104 3.91 5.33 9.27
N GLU A 105 2.96 4.55 9.79
CA GLU A 105 1.99 3.76 9.04
C GLU A 105 1.03 4.60 8.22
N ASP A 106 0.41 5.56 8.89
CA ASP A 106 -0.66 6.37 8.33
C ASP A 106 -0.85 7.64 9.16
N VAL A 107 -1.42 8.66 8.52
CA VAL A 107 -1.90 9.88 9.17
C VAL A 107 -3.42 9.81 9.23
N VAL A 108 -3.96 9.55 10.42
CA VAL A 108 -5.38 9.29 10.64
C VAL A 108 -6.08 10.53 11.20
N ALA A 109 -7.32 10.76 10.75
CA ALA A 109 -8.14 11.85 11.29
C ALA A 109 -8.59 11.55 12.73
N GLU A 110 -8.73 12.57 13.59
CA GLU A 110 -9.35 12.40 14.92
C GLU A 110 -10.74 11.74 14.83
N SER A 111 -11.53 12.05 13.79
CA SER A 111 -12.85 11.47 13.55
C SER A 111 -12.83 9.97 13.23
N ALA A 112 -11.69 9.40 12.85
CA ALA A 112 -11.57 7.96 12.59
C ALA A 112 -11.68 7.11 13.87
N PHE A 113 -11.69 7.75 15.04
CA PHE A 113 -11.77 7.10 16.35
C PHE A 113 -13.15 7.23 17.01
N GLU A 114 -14.11 7.88 16.36
CA GLU A 114 -15.49 7.98 16.85
C GLU A 114 -16.23 6.64 16.72
N GLY A 115 -17.15 6.34 17.65
CA GLY A 115 -17.92 5.09 17.65
C GLY A 115 -17.06 3.85 17.87
N PHE A 116 -17.16 2.86 16.98
CA PHE A 116 -16.35 1.63 17.01
C PHE A 116 -14.93 1.80 16.42
N GLY A 117 -14.61 2.98 15.86
CA GLY A 117 -13.41 3.21 15.07
C GLY A 117 -12.09 3.02 15.84
N LEU A 118 -12.04 3.34 17.13
CA LEU A 118 -10.84 3.13 17.96
C LEU A 118 -10.44 1.65 18.03
N THR A 119 -11.40 0.77 18.32
CA THR A 119 -11.17 -0.67 18.43
C THR A 119 -10.67 -1.26 17.12
N ASP A 120 -11.28 -0.87 15.99
CA ASP A 120 -10.88 -1.34 14.66
C ASP A 120 -9.46 -0.88 14.30
N ARG A 121 -9.10 0.37 14.64
CA ARG A 121 -7.76 0.91 14.37
C ARG A 121 -6.69 0.22 15.20
N ILE A 122 -6.99 -0.04 16.48
CA ILE A 122 -6.11 -0.82 17.34
C ILE A 122 -5.98 -2.25 16.79
N ASP A 123 -7.07 -2.92 16.41
CA ASP A 123 -7.01 -4.27 15.83
C ASP A 123 -6.15 -4.34 14.56
N ILE A 124 -6.26 -3.35 13.66
CA ILE A 124 -5.41 -3.25 12.46
C ILE A 124 -3.93 -3.09 12.84
N GLY A 125 -3.63 -2.15 13.73
CA GLY A 125 -2.25 -1.91 14.19
C GLY A 125 -1.65 -3.12 14.90
N MET A 126 -2.46 -3.79 15.72
CA MET A 126 -2.10 -5.03 16.43
C MET A 126 -1.85 -6.18 15.48
N ARG A 127 -2.67 -6.34 14.43
CA ARG A 127 -2.41 -7.33 13.36
C ARG A 127 -1.10 -7.06 12.65
N ALA A 128 -0.84 -5.82 12.24
CA ALA A 128 0.39 -5.43 11.55
C ALA A 128 1.62 -5.55 12.46
N ASN A 129 1.49 -5.27 13.75
CA ASN A 129 2.54 -5.52 14.73
C ASN A 129 2.78 -7.03 14.89
N ARG A 130 1.72 -7.83 15.02
CA ARG A 130 1.83 -9.26 15.28
C ARG A 130 2.37 -10.09 14.11
N SER A 131 2.08 -9.70 12.87
CA SER A 131 2.73 -10.29 11.69
C SER A 131 4.25 -10.02 11.64
N LEU A 132 4.73 -8.98 12.34
CA LEU A 132 6.14 -8.61 12.40
C LEU A 132 6.85 -9.03 13.72
N VAL A 133 6.11 -9.22 14.82
CA VAL A 133 6.68 -9.34 16.17
C VAL A 133 6.56 -10.74 16.79
N GLN A 134 5.46 -11.49 16.60
CA GLN A 134 5.19 -12.66 17.45
C GLN A 134 5.01 -14.01 16.77
N ASP A 135 5.13 -14.14 15.45
CA ASP A 135 4.97 -15.47 14.87
C ASP A 135 6.23 -16.33 15.08
N GLN A 136 6.20 -17.18 16.11
CA GLN A 136 7.13 -18.28 16.35
C GLN A 136 6.90 -19.47 15.39
N LEU A 137 6.19 -19.30 14.27
CA LEU A 137 6.33 -20.20 13.10
C LEU A 137 7.69 -20.06 12.39
N TYR A 138 8.57 -19.21 12.91
CA TYR A 138 9.84 -18.80 12.35
C TYR A 138 11.02 -19.79 12.46
N THR A 139 10.84 -21.09 12.78
CA THR A 139 12.01 -22.00 12.80
C THR A 139 11.85 -23.45 12.38
N ASP A 140 10.66 -24.03 12.18
CA ASP A 140 10.57 -25.45 11.76
C ASP A 140 9.28 -25.78 10.96
N PHE A 141 8.99 -25.02 9.91
CA PHE A 141 8.14 -25.53 8.82
C PHE A 141 8.99 -25.76 7.57
N TYR A 142 8.80 -26.90 6.93
CA TYR A 142 9.51 -27.39 5.74
C TYR A 142 9.41 -26.48 4.49
N LEU A 143 8.90 -25.24 4.62
CA LEU A 143 8.53 -24.32 3.55
C LEU A 143 8.93 -22.86 3.86
N ASP A 144 10.09 -22.57 4.46
CA ASP A 144 10.55 -21.18 4.68
C ASP A 144 10.84 -20.46 3.34
N MET A 145 9.83 -19.80 2.80
CA MET A 145 9.90 -19.02 1.55
C MET A 145 9.36 -17.61 1.80
N THR A 146 9.92 -16.62 1.13
CA THR A 146 9.47 -15.21 1.11
C THR A 146 7.96 -15.08 0.95
N TYR A 147 7.37 -15.96 0.14
CA TYR A 147 5.93 -16.08 -0.04
C TYR A 147 5.16 -16.18 1.27
N ASN A 148 5.57 -17.01 2.23
CA ASN A 148 4.77 -17.21 3.45
C ASN A 148 4.65 -15.92 4.27
N LYS A 149 5.71 -15.11 4.29
CA LYS A 149 5.72 -13.80 4.97
C LYS A 149 4.80 -12.81 4.26
N ILE A 150 4.85 -12.79 2.93
CA ILE A 150 3.97 -11.95 2.11
C ILE A 150 2.52 -12.45 2.19
N PHE A 151 2.29 -13.76 2.23
CA PHE A 151 0.99 -14.41 2.34
C PHE A 151 0.30 -13.99 3.63
N ASP A 152 0.96 -14.14 4.78
CA ASP A 152 0.40 -13.74 6.07
C ASP A 152 0.07 -12.24 6.10
N TRP A 153 0.98 -11.39 5.62
CA TRP A 153 0.71 -9.96 5.50
C TRP A 153 -0.51 -9.66 4.61
N PHE A 154 -0.65 -10.35 3.48
CA PHE A 154 -1.79 -10.19 2.58
C PHE A 154 -3.09 -10.69 3.21
N GLU A 155 -3.10 -11.87 3.82
CA GLU A 155 -4.30 -12.43 4.46
C GLU A 155 -4.76 -11.61 5.67
N THR A 156 -3.82 -11.03 6.42
CA THR A 156 -4.13 -10.23 7.61
C THR A 156 -4.56 -8.81 7.29
N THR A 157 -4.29 -8.28 6.09
CA THR A 157 -4.63 -6.89 5.73
C THR A 157 -5.55 -6.75 4.51
N ARG A 158 -5.90 -7.86 3.84
CA ARG A 158 -6.95 -7.89 2.80
C ARG A 158 -8.29 -7.41 3.33
N TRP A 159 -9.09 -6.85 2.44
CA TRP A 159 -10.48 -6.46 2.72
C TRP A 159 -11.49 -7.44 2.14
N ASP A 160 -12.69 -7.45 2.72
CA ASP A 160 -13.84 -8.23 2.26
C ASP A 160 -14.89 -7.33 1.58
N TRP A 161 -15.60 -7.89 0.59
CA TRP A 161 -16.73 -7.25 -0.08
C TRP A 161 -17.75 -6.61 0.86
N LYS A 162 -17.94 -7.19 2.04
CA LYS A 162 -18.89 -6.72 3.07
C LYS A 162 -18.49 -5.39 3.70
N GLU A 163 -17.24 -4.95 3.54
CA GLU A 163 -16.81 -3.64 4.00
C GLU A 163 -17.43 -2.50 3.17
N ILE A 164 -17.94 -2.80 1.97
CA ILE A 164 -18.57 -1.83 1.08
C ILE A 164 -20.10 -1.96 1.18
N ASP A 165 -20.74 -0.91 1.70
CA ASP A 165 -22.19 -0.85 1.80
C ASP A 165 -22.80 -0.10 0.61
N PHE A 166 -23.19 -0.85 -0.42
CA PHE A 166 -23.83 -0.30 -1.63
C PHE A 166 -25.20 0.37 -1.37
N ARG A 167 -25.79 0.22 -0.18
CA ARG A 167 -27.02 0.97 0.18
C ARG A 167 -26.77 2.46 0.39
N ASN A 168 -25.51 2.85 0.60
CA ASN A 168 -25.09 4.23 0.79
C ASN A 168 -24.75 4.94 -0.53
N ILE A 169 -25.01 4.31 -1.69
CA ILE A 169 -24.80 4.95 -2.99
C ILE A 169 -25.70 6.18 -3.09
N ASP A 170 -25.08 7.32 -3.35
CA ASP A 170 -25.78 8.56 -3.66
C ASP A 170 -25.60 8.92 -5.14
N ALA A 171 -26.55 8.47 -5.97
CA ALA A 171 -26.50 8.65 -7.41
C ALA A 171 -26.62 10.13 -7.84
N GLU A 172 -27.15 11.02 -6.99
CA GLU A 172 -27.26 12.46 -7.31
C GLU A 172 -25.89 13.15 -7.31
N LEU A 173 -24.89 12.55 -6.65
CA LEU A 173 -23.52 13.05 -6.63
C LEU A 173 -22.70 12.62 -7.85
N LEU A 174 -23.27 11.82 -8.76
CA LEU A 174 -22.58 11.30 -9.95
C LEU A 174 -22.97 12.08 -11.20
N GLY A 175 -21.97 12.66 -11.87
CA GLY A 175 -22.11 13.15 -13.24
C GLY A 175 -21.95 12.04 -14.28
N GLU A 176 -22.46 12.26 -15.50
CA GLU A 176 -22.25 11.35 -16.64
C GLU A 176 -20.75 11.07 -16.87
N ASP A 177 -19.90 12.08 -16.74
CA ASP A 177 -18.45 11.95 -16.90
C ASP A 177 -17.79 11.04 -15.85
N GLU A 178 -18.36 10.95 -14.64
CA GLU A 178 -17.84 10.10 -13.58
C GLU A 178 -18.26 8.64 -13.80
N VAL A 179 -19.48 8.43 -14.28
CA VAL A 179 -20.00 7.11 -14.64
C VAL A 179 -19.24 6.53 -15.85
N ASP A 180 -19.00 7.35 -16.87
CA ASP A 180 -18.19 6.98 -18.04
C ASP A 180 -16.78 6.58 -17.62
N TYR A 181 -16.15 7.42 -16.80
CA TYR A 181 -14.81 7.18 -16.29
C TYR A 181 -14.73 5.89 -15.46
N LEU A 182 -15.64 5.69 -14.51
CA LEU A 182 -15.71 4.48 -13.68
C LEU A 182 -15.92 3.22 -14.52
N THR A 183 -16.70 3.32 -15.60
CA THR A 183 -16.91 2.21 -16.54
C THR A 183 -15.61 1.83 -17.24
N GLU A 184 -14.85 2.82 -17.70
CA GLU A 184 -13.55 2.56 -18.34
C GLU A 184 -12.53 2.01 -17.34
N ALA A 185 -12.46 2.54 -16.12
CA ALA A 185 -11.60 2.02 -15.04
C ALA A 185 -11.89 0.55 -14.72
N ALA A 186 -13.17 0.18 -14.59
CA ALA A 186 -13.57 -1.21 -14.35
C ALA A 186 -13.16 -2.16 -15.49
N ILE A 187 -13.19 -1.69 -16.75
CA ILE A 187 -12.77 -2.47 -17.92
C ILE A 187 -11.24 -2.62 -17.97
N ILE A 188 -10.51 -1.56 -17.63
CA ILE A 188 -9.04 -1.56 -17.53
C ILE A 188 -8.61 -2.61 -16.50
N GLU A 189 -9.19 -2.58 -15.30
CA GLU A 189 -8.85 -3.53 -14.24
C GLU A 189 -9.26 -4.97 -14.55
N PHE A 190 -10.26 -5.18 -15.40
CA PHE A 190 -10.62 -6.53 -15.83
C PHE A 190 -9.51 -7.19 -16.68
N GLY A 191 -8.64 -6.37 -17.28
CA GLY A 191 -7.57 -6.81 -18.16
C GLY A 191 -6.36 -7.43 -17.47
N THR A 192 -6.39 -7.71 -16.16
CA THR A 192 -5.24 -8.12 -15.34
C THR A 192 -4.80 -9.58 -15.51
N LEU A 193 -5.71 -10.49 -15.91
CA LEU A 193 -5.43 -11.94 -16.03
C LEU A 193 -4.19 -12.29 -16.87
N PRO A 194 -3.94 -11.69 -18.04
CA PRO A 194 -2.73 -12.00 -18.80
C PRO A 194 -1.44 -11.52 -18.12
N GLY A 195 -1.51 -10.56 -17.20
CA GLY A 195 -0.39 -10.21 -16.31
C GLY A 195 -0.02 -11.38 -15.40
N ALA A 196 -1.02 -11.98 -14.73
CA ALA A 196 -0.83 -13.16 -13.88
C ALA A 196 -0.27 -14.34 -14.68
N HIS A 197 -0.78 -14.60 -15.89
CA HIS A 197 -0.23 -15.62 -16.77
C HIS A 197 1.24 -15.37 -17.13
N ASN A 198 1.61 -14.12 -17.40
CA ASN A 198 3.00 -13.78 -17.72
C ASN A 198 3.92 -14.00 -16.51
N PHE A 199 3.49 -13.62 -15.30
CA PHE A 199 4.25 -13.89 -14.07
C PHE A 199 4.50 -15.38 -13.87
N LEU A 200 3.47 -16.21 -13.99
CA LEU A 200 3.61 -17.67 -13.82
C LEU A 200 4.51 -18.31 -14.89
N ARG A 201 4.54 -17.76 -16.11
CA ARG A 201 5.47 -18.21 -17.16
C ARG A 201 6.90 -17.77 -16.90
N GLU A 202 7.11 -16.52 -16.49
CA GLU A 202 8.45 -15.97 -16.27
C GLU A 202 9.10 -16.53 -14.99
N TRP A 203 8.30 -16.92 -14.00
CA TRP A 203 8.72 -17.61 -12.77
C TRP A 203 8.49 -19.13 -12.79
N GLU A 204 8.40 -19.74 -13.97
CA GLU A 204 8.36 -21.20 -14.08
C GLU A 204 9.53 -21.84 -13.29
N GLY A 205 9.19 -22.80 -12.43
CA GLY A 205 10.15 -23.49 -11.54
C GLY A 205 10.52 -22.76 -10.25
N GLU A 206 10.03 -21.53 -10.03
CA GLU A 206 10.20 -20.78 -8.77
C GLU A 206 8.87 -20.73 -8.03
N THR A 207 8.85 -21.14 -6.76
CA THR A 207 7.60 -21.40 -6.01
C THR A 207 7.08 -20.15 -5.30
N SER A 208 7.97 -19.32 -4.76
CA SER A 208 7.64 -18.22 -3.87
C SER A 208 6.85 -17.12 -4.58
N PHE A 209 7.43 -16.54 -5.62
CA PHE A 209 6.79 -15.49 -6.40
C PHE A 209 5.59 -16.04 -7.17
N SER A 210 5.69 -17.26 -7.73
CA SER A 210 4.55 -17.87 -8.44
C SER A 210 3.33 -18.03 -7.53
N SER A 211 3.52 -18.40 -6.26
CA SER A 211 2.43 -18.51 -5.30
C SER A 211 1.84 -17.14 -4.94
N TRP A 212 2.69 -16.12 -4.78
CA TRP A 212 2.22 -14.75 -4.57
C TRP A 212 1.49 -14.17 -5.79
N ALA A 213 1.97 -14.43 -7.01
CA ALA A 213 1.35 -13.96 -8.25
C ALA A 213 -0.10 -14.47 -8.42
N LEU A 214 -0.43 -15.65 -7.88
CA LEU A 214 -1.81 -16.15 -7.82
C LEU A 214 -2.69 -15.29 -6.90
N MET A 215 -2.17 -14.88 -5.74
CA MET A 215 -2.89 -13.99 -4.83
C MET A 215 -3.06 -12.59 -5.41
N TRP A 216 -1.98 -12.01 -5.94
CA TRP A 216 -2.02 -10.74 -6.65
C TRP A 216 -3.11 -10.78 -7.72
N GLY A 217 -3.10 -11.80 -8.60
CA GLY A 217 -4.13 -11.93 -9.64
C GLY A 217 -5.57 -12.04 -9.12
N ALA A 218 -5.78 -12.59 -7.91
CA ALA A 218 -7.09 -12.63 -7.27
C ALA A 218 -7.50 -11.28 -6.67
N GLU A 219 -6.56 -10.52 -6.08
CA GLU A 219 -6.81 -9.15 -5.61
C GLU A 219 -7.11 -8.21 -6.79
N GLU A 220 -6.32 -8.27 -7.86
CA GLU A 220 -6.53 -7.54 -9.11
C GLU A 220 -7.90 -7.82 -9.74
N ALA A 221 -8.32 -9.08 -9.79
CA ALA A 221 -9.66 -9.44 -10.27
C ALA A 221 -10.77 -8.78 -9.42
N ARG A 222 -10.55 -8.62 -8.11
CA ARG A 222 -11.48 -7.94 -7.19
C ARG A 222 -11.68 -6.48 -7.57
N HIS A 223 -10.65 -5.78 -8.02
CA HIS A 223 -10.70 -4.36 -8.38
C HIS A 223 -11.71 -4.09 -9.49
N SER A 224 -11.70 -4.91 -10.55
CA SER A 224 -12.69 -4.79 -11.63
C SER A 224 -14.10 -5.15 -11.18
N LEU A 225 -14.22 -6.22 -10.40
CA LEU A 225 -15.51 -6.78 -9.98
C LEU A 225 -16.24 -5.86 -8.99
N VAL A 226 -15.51 -5.15 -8.12
CA VAL A 226 -16.12 -4.18 -7.19
C VAL A 226 -16.67 -2.97 -7.90
N GLN A 227 -15.94 -2.44 -8.88
CA GLN A 227 -16.41 -1.36 -9.72
C GLN A 227 -17.61 -1.79 -10.56
N ALA A 228 -17.57 -3.00 -11.14
CA ALA A 228 -18.71 -3.55 -11.89
C ALA A 228 -19.97 -3.73 -11.03
N ARG A 229 -19.83 -4.18 -9.77
CA ARG A 229 -20.94 -4.28 -8.81
C ARG A 229 -21.51 -2.91 -8.46
N TYR A 230 -20.65 -1.92 -8.25
CA TYR A 230 -21.12 -0.54 -8.06
C TYR A 230 -21.93 -0.06 -9.27
N LEU A 231 -21.36 -0.21 -10.48
CA LEU A 231 -22.00 0.23 -11.72
C LEU A 231 -23.36 -0.46 -11.92
N GLU A 232 -23.47 -1.74 -11.58
CA GLU A 232 -24.74 -2.47 -11.63
C GLU A 232 -25.79 -1.88 -10.68
N ASN A 233 -25.41 -1.44 -9.48
CA ASN A 233 -26.33 -0.81 -8.52
C ASN A 233 -26.87 0.54 -8.99
N ILE A 234 -26.15 1.25 -9.87
CA ILE A 234 -26.64 2.48 -10.53
C ILE A 234 -27.22 2.22 -11.93
N GLY A 235 -27.44 0.95 -12.30
CA GLY A 235 -28.10 0.56 -13.55
C GLY A 235 -27.17 0.46 -14.78
N VAL A 236 -25.87 0.60 -14.61
CA VAL A 236 -24.88 0.48 -15.69
C VAL A 236 -24.34 -0.95 -15.75
N ARG A 237 -24.57 -1.65 -16.87
CA ARG A 237 -24.16 -3.05 -17.05
C ARG A 237 -22.89 -3.17 -17.89
N ILE A 238 -21.79 -3.59 -17.26
CA ILE A 238 -20.58 -4.02 -17.97
C ILE A 238 -20.78 -5.43 -18.53
N ARG A 239 -20.51 -5.63 -19.82
CA ARG A 239 -20.52 -6.96 -20.44
C ARG A 239 -19.08 -7.46 -20.63
N SER A 240 -18.76 -8.61 -20.04
CA SER A 240 -17.45 -9.27 -20.09
C SER A 240 -16.89 -9.48 -21.51
N LYS A 241 -17.76 -9.72 -22.50
CA LYS A 241 -17.35 -9.82 -23.91
C LYS A 241 -16.68 -8.56 -24.47
N HIS A 242 -16.93 -7.37 -23.92
CA HIS A 242 -16.21 -6.16 -24.34
C HIS A 242 -14.83 -6.01 -23.67
N ALA A 243 -14.58 -6.74 -22.57
CA ALA A 243 -13.34 -6.67 -21.83
C ALA A 243 -12.33 -7.77 -22.25
N LEU A 244 -12.82 -8.94 -22.71
CA LEU A 244 -11.98 -10.10 -23.05
C LEU A 244 -11.20 -10.01 -24.37
N TYR A 245 -11.63 -9.22 -25.36
CA TYR A 245 -11.00 -9.18 -26.70
C TYR A 245 -9.78 -8.24 -26.82
N LYS A 246 -9.31 -7.65 -25.72
CA LYS A 246 -8.46 -6.46 -25.80
C LYS A 246 -6.98 -6.67 -25.48
N ARG A 247 -6.52 -7.88 -25.10
CA ARG A 247 -5.14 -8.07 -24.63
C ARG A 247 -4.41 -9.23 -25.30
N GLU A 248 -3.37 -8.90 -26.07
CA GLU A 248 -2.25 -9.81 -26.33
C GLU A 248 -1.34 -9.85 -25.09
N PRO A 249 -0.77 -11.01 -24.71
CA PRO A 249 0.26 -11.06 -23.67
C PRO A 249 1.41 -10.11 -24.02
N TYR A 250 1.88 -9.30 -23.06
CA TYR A 250 3.10 -8.53 -23.30
C TYR A 250 4.28 -9.48 -23.51
N PRO A 251 5.26 -9.10 -24.35
CA PRO A 251 6.51 -9.84 -24.45
C PRO A 251 7.11 -9.99 -23.05
N MET A 252 7.64 -11.18 -22.75
CA MET A 252 8.32 -11.42 -21.48
C MET A 252 9.47 -10.41 -21.33
N GLY A 253 9.67 -9.94 -20.10
CA GLY A 253 10.77 -9.04 -19.80
C GLY A 253 12.11 -9.67 -20.15
N SER A 254 13.13 -8.83 -20.42
CA SER A 254 14.49 -9.32 -20.66
C SER A 254 15.16 -9.89 -19.40
N SER A 255 14.60 -9.61 -18.22
CA SER A 255 15.01 -10.17 -16.93
C SER A 255 13.90 -10.05 -15.88
N ARG A 256 13.87 -10.99 -14.94
CA ARG A 256 12.95 -10.97 -13.78
C ARG A 256 13.07 -9.68 -12.97
N ALA A 257 14.29 -9.23 -12.70
CA ALA A 257 14.52 -7.98 -11.96
C ALA A 257 14.00 -6.74 -12.69
N GLY A 258 14.16 -6.69 -14.02
CA GLY A 258 13.54 -5.65 -14.86
C GLY A 258 12.02 -5.71 -14.80
N THR A 259 11.42 -6.90 -14.91
CA THR A 259 9.97 -7.11 -14.78
C THR A 259 9.45 -6.63 -13.42
N LEU A 260 10.11 -7.01 -12.32
CA LEU A 260 9.71 -6.56 -10.98
C LEU A 260 9.80 -5.04 -10.85
N MET A 261 10.87 -4.41 -11.32
CA MET A 261 11.01 -2.95 -11.27
C MET A 261 9.91 -2.23 -12.06
N MET A 262 9.57 -2.73 -13.25
CA MET A 262 8.47 -2.19 -14.03
C MET A 262 7.16 -2.22 -13.23
N ASN A 263 6.87 -3.34 -12.55
CA ASN A 263 5.65 -3.48 -11.76
C ASN A 263 5.69 -2.63 -10.48
N ILE A 264 6.83 -2.49 -9.79
CA ILE A 264 6.98 -1.53 -8.68
C ILE A 264 6.55 -0.12 -9.10
N ILE A 265 7.01 0.33 -10.27
CA ILE A 265 6.68 1.65 -10.82
C ILE A 265 5.19 1.75 -11.14
N SER A 266 4.65 0.75 -11.83
CA SER A 266 3.25 0.75 -12.25
C SER A 266 2.29 0.74 -11.06
N GLU A 267 2.55 -0.10 -10.07
CA GLU A 267 1.75 -0.22 -8.84
C GLU A 267 1.84 1.02 -7.96
N ALA A 268 3.05 1.60 -7.81
CA ALA A 268 3.21 2.86 -7.09
C ALA A 268 2.42 4.01 -7.75
N ARG A 269 2.37 4.04 -9.09
CA ARG A 269 1.60 5.02 -9.86
C ARG A 269 0.09 4.77 -9.77
N ALA A 270 -0.35 3.51 -9.83
CA ALA A 270 -1.75 3.12 -9.64
C ALA A 270 -2.25 3.48 -8.23
N SER A 271 -1.45 3.20 -7.19
CA SER A 271 -1.76 3.58 -5.80
C SER A 271 -2.02 5.08 -5.67
N GLU A 272 -1.12 5.92 -6.21
CA GLU A 272 -1.26 7.37 -6.13
C GLU A 272 -2.43 7.88 -7.00
N LEU A 273 -2.69 7.27 -8.16
CA LEU A 273 -3.87 7.58 -8.96
C LEU A 273 -5.14 7.35 -8.14
N TYR A 274 -5.29 6.17 -7.52
CA TYR A 274 -6.46 5.83 -6.71
C TYR A 274 -6.62 6.72 -5.48
N HIS A 275 -5.52 7.09 -4.80
CA HIS A 275 -5.59 8.05 -3.70
C HIS A 275 -6.09 9.43 -4.16
N ARG A 276 -5.67 9.89 -5.35
CA ARG A 276 -6.17 11.16 -5.91
C ARG A 276 -7.62 11.10 -6.32
N LEU A 277 -8.02 10.00 -6.95
CA LEU A 277 -9.41 9.75 -7.29
C LEU A 277 -10.29 9.74 -6.04
N ALA A 278 -9.84 9.10 -4.96
CA ALA A 278 -10.53 9.14 -3.68
C ALA A 278 -10.63 10.56 -3.10
N ALA A 279 -9.59 11.38 -3.26
CA ALA A 279 -9.59 12.77 -2.78
C ALA A 279 -10.58 13.66 -3.53
N GLU A 280 -10.71 13.47 -4.86
CA GLU A 280 -11.60 14.25 -5.72
C GLU A 280 -13.05 13.75 -5.72
N THR A 281 -13.27 12.46 -5.43
CA THR A 281 -14.60 11.85 -5.43
C THR A 281 -15.45 12.35 -4.27
N ARG A 282 -16.67 12.77 -4.58
CA ARG A 282 -17.68 13.19 -3.58
C ARG A 282 -18.56 12.02 -3.15
N GLU A 283 -18.95 11.17 -4.08
CA GLU A 283 -19.81 10.01 -3.81
C GLU A 283 -19.10 9.06 -2.82
N PRO A 284 -19.74 8.73 -1.68
CA PRO A 284 -19.07 8.09 -0.55
C PRO A 284 -18.60 6.66 -0.84
N VAL A 285 -19.34 5.89 -1.63
CA VAL A 285 -19.06 4.47 -1.88
C VAL A 285 -17.90 4.29 -2.87
N ILE A 286 -17.88 5.05 -3.96
CA ILE A 286 -16.74 5.10 -4.92
C ILE A 286 -15.49 5.63 -4.25
N LYS A 287 -15.62 6.65 -3.41
CA LYS A 287 -14.49 7.14 -2.63
C LYS A 287 -13.89 6.05 -1.76
N GLN A 288 -14.72 5.23 -1.12
CA GLN A 288 -14.26 4.08 -0.34
C GLN A 288 -13.57 3.04 -1.24
N ILE A 289 -14.16 2.70 -2.40
CA ILE A 289 -13.57 1.77 -3.38
C ILE A 289 -12.18 2.25 -3.79
N TRP A 290 -12.01 3.52 -4.17
CA TRP A 290 -10.71 4.08 -4.53
C TRP A 290 -9.68 4.01 -3.40
N LYS A 291 -10.08 4.22 -2.14
CA LYS A 291 -9.17 4.04 -1.00
C LYS A 291 -8.72 2.59 -0.85
N LEU A 292 -9.63 1.63 -1.04
CA LEU A 292 -9.31 0.21 -0.92
C LEU A 292 -8.36 -0.24 -2.04
N LEU A 293 -8.64 0.15 -3.29
CA LEU A 293 -7.78 -0.13 -4.43
C LEU A 293 -6.40 0.51 -4.23
N GLY A 294 -6.33 1.80 -3.88
CA GLY A 294 -5.05 2.49 -3.65
C GLY A 294 -4.18 1.85 -2.55
N ARG A 295 -4.82 1.25 -1.53
CA ARG A 295 -4.15 0.48 -0.48
C ARG A 295 -3.60 -0.85 -1.00
N ASP A 296 -4.37 -1.57 -1.82
CA ASP A 296 -3.93 -2.81 -2.45
C ASP A 296 -2.72 -2.55 -3.35
N GLU A 297 -2.75 -1.53 -4.22
CA GLU A 297 -1.62 -1.22 -5.11
C GLU A 297 -0.35 -0.82 -4.34
N SER A 298 -0.51 -0.13 -3.21
CA SER A 298 0.63 0.17 -2.34
C SER A 298 1.23 -1.11 -1.75
N ARG A 299 0.40 -2.10 -1.41
CA ARG A 299 0.84 -3.41 -0.93
C ARG A 299 1.52 -4.20 -2.05
N HIS A 300 0.94 -4.19 -3.26
CA HIS A 300 1.49 -4.82 -4.45
C HIS A 300 2.88 -4.27 -4.78
N ALA A 301 3.04 -2.95 -4.88
CA ALA A 301 4.32 -2.30 -5.12
C ALA A 301 5.39 -2.74 -4.12
N ARG A 302 5.04 -2.85 -2.84
CA ARG A 302 5.97 -3.28 -1.80
C ARG A 302 6.29 -4.76 -1.88
N ALA A 303 5.33 -5.63 -2.22
CA ALA A 303 5.61 -7.05 -2.44
C ALA A 303 6.54 -7.27 -3.62
N PHE A 304 6.30 -6.62 -4.77
CA PHE A 304 7.23 -6.63 -5.91
C PHE A 304 8.63 -6.15 -5.52
N TYR A 305 8.72 -5.11 -4.67
CA TYR A 305 9.99 -4.62 -4.14
C TYR A 305 10.73 -5.69 -3.32
N VAL A 306 10.06 -6.43 -2.44
CA VAL A 306 10.69 -7.47 -1.62
C VAL A 306 11.31 -8.55 -2.50
N PHE A 307 10.56 -9.10 -3.46
CA PHE A 307 11.10 -10.07 -4.42
C PHE A 307 12.20 -9.45 -5.30
N GLY A 308 12.08 -8.16 -5.64
CA GLY A 308 13.06 -7.45 -6.45
C GLY A 308 14.38 -7.28 -5.72
N GLN A 309 14.31 -6.98 -4.42
CA GLN A 309 15.46 -6.88 -3.54
C GLN A 309 16.18 -8.23 -3.42
N GLU A 310 15.46 -9.33 -3.23
CA GLU A 310 16.05 -10.68 -3.18
C GLU A 310 16.88 -10.99 -4.43
N LEU A 311 16.32 -10.76 -5.62
CA LEU A 311 17.07 -10.94 -6.87
C LEU A 311 18.31 -10.02 -6.95
N CYS A 312 18.20 -8.78 -6.49
CA CYS A 312 19.30 -7.80 -6.52
C CYS A 312 20.40 -8.08 -5.49
N ASP A 313 20.07 -8.76 -4.39
CA ASP A 313 20.99 -9.20 -3.35
C ASP A 313 21.74 -10.47 -3.78
N GLU A 314 21.10 -11.34 -4.55
CA GLU A 314 21.73 -12.53 -5.13
C GLU A 314 22.82 -12.20 -6.15
N ARG A 315 22.56 -11.24 -7.06
CA ARG A 315 23.44 -10.94 -8.20
C ARG A 315 23.42 -9.48 -8.61
N VAL A 316 24.61 -8.92 -8.89
CA VAL A 316 24.75 -7.52 -9.34
C VAL A 316 24.08 -7.28 -10.69
N GLU A 317 24.02 -8.28 -11.57
CA GLU A 317 23.38 -8.19 -12.88
C GLU A 317 21.87 -7.90 -12.74
N ASN A 318 21.20 -8.50 -11.75
CA ASN A 318 19.79 -8.23 -11.46
C ASN A 318 19.59 -6.78 -11.02
N ARG A 319 20.49 -6.27 -10.18
CA ARG A 319 20.49 -4.85 -9.77
C ARG A 319 20.68 -3.92 -10.97
N VAL A 320 21.61 -4.25 -11.86
CA VAL A 320 21.83 -3.48 -13.10
C VAL A 320 20.57 -3.48 -13.97
N GLU A 321 19.91 -4.62 -14.16
CA GLU A 321 18.69 -4.70 -14.95
C GLU A 321 17.51 -3.95 -14.32
N ALA A 322 17.32 -4.05 -13.00
CA ALA A 322 16.33 -3.25 -12.28
C ALA A 322 16.60 -1.74 -12.46
N LEU A 323 17.85 -1.30 -12.28
CA LEU A 323 18.21 0.11 -12.45
C LEU A 323 18.07 0.61 -13.89
N LYS A 324 18.35 -0.23 -14.90
CA LYS A 324 18.07 0.09 -16.32
C LYS A 324 16.59 0.34 -16.53
N MET A 325 15.74 -0.54 -15.99
CA MET A 325 14.29 -0.39 -16.11
C MET A 325 13.80 0.88 -15.40
N ALA A 326 14.27 1.13 -14.18
CA ALA A 326 13.97 2.35 -13.44
C ALA A 326 14.40 3.61 -14.21
N TYR A 327 15.60 3.61 -14.80
CA TYR A 327 16.07 4.73 -15.60
C TYR A 327 15.15 5.02 -16.79
N VAL A 328 14.79 4.00 -17.56
CA VAL A 328 13.93 4.16 -18.76
C VAL A 328 12.58 4.76 -18.38
N TRP A 329 11.93 4.21 -17.35
CA TRP A 329 10.57 4.60 -16.98
C TRP A 329 10.45 5.91 -16.17
N LEU A 330 11.52 6.31 -15.49
CA LEU A 330 11.58 7.58 -14.76
C LEU A 330 12.14 8.72 -15.61
N ALA A 331 12.90 8.41 -16.67
CA ALA A 331 13.37 9.39 -17.65
C ALA A 331 12.32 9.69 -18.72
N ASP A 332 11.62 8.66 -19.20
CA ASP A 332 10.54 8.80 -20.17
C ASP A 332 9.17 8.70 -19.49
N ARG A 333 8.60 9.87 -19.21
CA ARG A 333 7.25 10.01 -18.63
C ARG A 333 6.14 9.97 -19.66
N SER A 334 6.46 10.04 -20.96
CA SER A 334 5.45 9.97 -22.03
C SER A 334 4.74 8.62 -22.05
N GLU A 335 5.37 7.64 -21.42
CA GLU A 335 4.91 6.26 -21.23
C GLU A 335 4.22 6.07 -19.86
N GLY A 336 3.61 7.13 -19.30
CA GLY A 336 2.93 7.08 -18.00
C GLY A 336 1.73 6.11 -17.95
N LEU A 337 1.57 5.46 -16.79
CA LEU A 337 0.57 4.45 -16.40
C LEU A 337 0.36 3.31 -17.42
N LYS A 338 1.46 2.65 -17.79
CA LYS A 338 1.41 1.26 -18.23
C LYS A 338 1.40 0.32 -17.03
N HIS A 339 0.32 0.33 -16.26
CA HIS A 339 -0.03 -0.90 -15.56
C HIS A 339 -0.03 -2.03 -16.61
N PRO A 340 0.43 -3.25 -16.34
CA PRO A 340 0.21 -4.32 -17.29
C PRO A 340 -1.27 -4.43 -17.66
N ALA A 341 -2.22 -3.96 -16.81
CA ALA A 341 -3.64 -3.79 -17.13
C ALA A 341 -4.04 -2.42 -17.76
N GLY A 342 -3.13 -1.45 -17.91
CA GLY A 342 -3.38 -0.09 -18.44
C GLY A 342 -3.02 0.13 -19.91
N HIS A 343 -2.26 -0.77 -20.55
CA HIS A 343 -1.88 -0.66 -21.96
C HIS A 343 -3.04 -0.91 -22.98
N PHE A 344 -4.32 -0.91 -22.58
CA PHE A 344 -5.47 -1.40 -23.39
C PHE A 344 -6.40 -0.32 -23.95
N TYR A 345 -5.84 0.81 -24.34
CA TYR A 345 -6.63 1.89 -24.93
C TYR A 345 -7.00 1.79 -26.42
N PRO A 346 -6.71 0.75 -27.25
CA PRO A 346 -7.08 0.85 -28.66
C PRO A 346 -8.60 0.77 -28.91
N HIS A 347 -9.41 0.46 -27.88
CA HIS A 347 -10.85 0.19 -28.01
C HIS A 347 -11.71 0.79 -26.90
N SER A 348 -11.24 1.83 -26.21
CA SER A 348 -12.07 2.56 -25.24
C SER A 348 -13.31 3.14 -25.95
N THR A 349 -14.46 3.13 -25.26
CA THR A 349 -15.72 3.66 -25.80
C THR A 349 -15.96 5.12 -25.42
N SER A 350 -15.24 5.64 -24.43
CA SER A 350 -15.33 7.05 -23.98
C SER A 350 -13.98 7.78 -24.07
N ALA A 351 -13.76 8.49 -25.18
CA ALA A 351 -12.58 9.34 -25.35
C ALA A 351 -12.46 10.45 -24.28
N LYS A 352 -13.59 10.83 -23.66
CA LYS A 352 -13.62 11.81 -22.56
C LYS A 352 -13.18 11.17 -21.23
N GLY A 353 -13.64 9.96 -20.94
CA GLY A 353 -13.18 9.17 -19.78
C GLY A 353 -11.68 8.92 -19.81
N VAL A 354 -11.13 8.52 -20.96
CA VAL A 354 -9.68 8.30 -21.14
C VAL A 354 -8.86 9.57 -20.87
N ARG A 355 -9.26 10.72 -21.45
CA ARG A 355 -8.55 11.99 -21.20
C ARG A 355 -8.58 12.42 -19.73
N ARG A 356 -9.66 12.10 -19.01
CA ARG A 356 -9.74 12.37 -17.57
C ARG A 356 -8.74 11.52 -16.78
N ILE A 357 -8.59 10.23 -17.13
CA ILE A 357 -7.56 9.34 -16.56
C ILE A 357 -6.17 9.95 -16.76
N GLU A 358 -5.85 10.30 -18.00
CA GLU A 358 -4.55 10.87 -18.36
C GLU A 358 -4.25 12.19 -17.61
N THR A 359 -5.27 13.01 -17.37
CA THR A 359 -5.11 14.30 -16.67
C THR A 359 -4.81 14.10 -15.18
N ILE A 360 -5.56 13.24 -14.49
CA ILE A 360 -5.35 12.96 -13.05
C ILE A 360 -3.99 12.27 -12.83
N GLN A 361 -3.62 11.41 -13.76
CA GLN A 361 -2.35 10.68 -13.78
C GLN A 361 -1.12 11.60 -13.80
N ALA A 362 -1.14 12.71 -14.55
CA ALA A 362 0.01 13.61 -14.64
C ALA A 362 0.43 14.14 -13.26
N GLY A 363 -0.54 14.47 -12.42
CA GLY A 363 -0.28 14.87 -11.04
C GLY A 363 0.19 13.71 -10.16
N ALA A 364 -0.42 12.53 -10.29
CA ALA A 364 -0.10 11.33 -9.50
C ALA A 364 1.35 10.86 -9.70
N THR A 365 1.84 10.98 -10.93
CA THR A 365 3.13 10.40 -11.32
C THR A 365 4.30 10.92 -10.49
N ASP A 366 4.32 12.21 -10.13
CA ASP A 366 5.44 12.79 -9.36
C ASP A 366 5.56 12.24 -7.93
N ALA A 367 4.44 11.99 -7.26
CA ALA A 367 4.45 11.45 -5.89
C ALA A 367 4.81 9.96 -5.90
N ALA A 368 4.30 9.21 -6.88
CA ALA A 368 4.69 7.83 -7.11
C ALA A 368 6.18 7.68 -7.45
N ASP A 369 6.70 8.49 -8.37
CA ASP A 369 8.10 8.45 -8.79
C ASP A 369 9.06 8.75 -7.62
N ARG A 370 8.67 9.61 -6.66
CA ARG A 370 9.46 9.83 -5.42
C ARG A 370 9.55 8.58 -4.55
N LYS A 371 8.45 7.84 -4.39
CA LYS A 371 8.43 6.56 -3.66
C LYS A 371 9.30 5.52 -4.36
N VAL A 372 9.20 5.43 -5.68
CA VAL A 372 10.06 4.55 -6.49
C VAL A 372 11.53 4.93 -6.31
N LEU A 373 11.89 6.22 -6.34
CA LEU A 373 13.27 6.66 -6.12
C LEU A 373 13.79 6.26 -4.74
N ALA A 374 12.97 6.29 -3.69
CA ALA A 374 13.36 5.78 -2.37
C ALA A 374 13.63 4.26 -2.38
N MET A 375 12.82 3.48 -3.08
CA MET A 375 13.07 2.04 -3.29
C MET A 375 14.35 1.81 -4.10
N VAL A 376 14.60 2.62 -5.14
CA VAL A 376 15.80 2.57 -5.97
C VAL A 376 17.07 2.86 -5.16
N ARG A 377 17.06 3.85 -4.26
CA ARG A 377 18.21 4.13 -3.37
C ARG A 377 18.61 2.90 -2.57
N ARG A 378 17.61 2.22 -1.98
CA ARG A 378 17.82 1.00 -1.20
C ARG A 378 18.36 -0.14 -2.06
N LEU A 379 17.77 -0.37 -3.24
CA LEU A 379 18.26 -1.41 -4.17
C LEU A 379 19.68 -1.13 -4.68
N ALA A 380 20.02 0.14 -4.86
CA ALA A 380 21.32 0.57 -5.34
C ALA A 380 22.39 0.68 -4.23
N ASP A 381 21.98 0.57 -2.96
CA ASP A 381 22.77 0.96 -1.78
C ASP A 381 23.42 2.34 -1.99
N ASP A 382 22.60 3.34 -2.31
CA ASP A 382 23.05 4.67 -2.71
C ASP A 382 22.00 5.76 -2.43
N ASP A 383 22.13 6.41 -1.28
CA ASP A 383 21.23 7.49 -0.87
C ASP A 383 21.37 8.77 -1.71
N SER A 384 22.42 8.90 -2.52
CA SER A 384 22.64 10.09 -3.36
C SER A 384 21.75 10.13 -4.62
N ILE A 385 21.00 9.06 -4.90
CA ILE A 385 20.10 9.00 -6.06
C ILE A 385 18.88 9.88 -5.81
N GLU A 386 18.80 11.04 -6.45
CA GLU A 386 17.63 11.93 -6.36
C GLU A 386 16.81 11.99 -7.65
N SER A 387 17.37 11.52 -8.76
CA SER A 387 16.74 11.61 -10.07
C SER A 387 17.14 10.46 -10.99
N HIS A 388 16.42 10.31 -12.11
CA HIS A 388 16.80 9.38 -13.18
C HIS A 388 18.23 9.63 -13.72
N ARG A 389 18.75 10.86 -13.61
CA ARG A 389 20.13 11.18 -14.02
C ARG A 389 21.16 10.56 -13.09
N ASP A 390 20.85 10.47 -11.80
CA ASP A 390 21.71 9.84 -10.81
C ASP A 390 21.67 8.31 -10.94
N ILE A 391 20.50 7.73 -11.27
CA ILE A 391 20.39 6.31 -11.67
C ILE A 391 21.32 6.02 -12.84
N LYS A 392 21.32 6.86 -13.88
CA LYS A 392 22.23 6.71 -15.03
C LYS A 392 23.70 6.80 -14.61
N ARG A 393 24.05 7.64 -13.64
CA ARG A 393 25.42 7.75 -13.10
C ARG A 393 25.80 6.46 -12.35
N LYS A 394 24.92 5.95 -11.48
CA LYS A 394 25.12 4.68 -10.77
C LYS A 394 25.28 3.50 -11.72
N LEU A 395 24.45 3.43 -12.77
CA LEU A 395 24.58 2.40 -13.80
C LEU A 395 25.97 2.37 -14.44
N ARG A 396 26.60 3.53 -14.66
CA ARG A 396 27.96 3.62 -15.22
C ARG A 396 29.05 3.15 -14.25
N SER A 397 28.79 3.13 -12.94
CA SER A 397 29.77 2.63 -11.96
C SER A 397 29.61 1.13 -11.68
N LEU A 398 28.52 0.51 -12.14
CA LEU A 398 28.22 -0.91 -11.97
C LEU A 398 28.55 -1.77 -13.21
N VAL A 399 28.88 -1.14 -14.35
CA VAL A 399 29.15 -1.79 -15.65
C VAL A 399 30.63 -1.69 -16.01
#